data_AF-A0A1H8B6J3-F1
#
_entry.id   AF-A0A1H8B6J3-F1
#
_cell.length_a   1.000
_cell.length_b   1.000
_cell.length_c   1.000
_cell.angle_alpha   90.00
_cell.angle_beta   90.00
_cell.angle_gamma   90.00
#
_symmetry.space_group_name_H-M   'P 1'
#
loop_
_entity.id
_entity.type
_entity.pdbx_description
1 polymer ?
#
loop_
_entity_poly.entity_id
_entity_poly.type
_entity_poly.pdbx_seq_one_letter_code
_entity_poly.pdbx_strand_id
1 'polypeptide(L)' 'MNFKKWVGFYLESVIIVLLTFYIRSTAMNPIEYIVKQINGDYAVLVSAQGIENTVAMALLPPETDEGMRLLWQNFEYTIV' A
#
# COMPACT_ATOMS: atom_id res chain seq x y z
N MET A 1 38.18 -21.18 20.77
CA MET A 1 36.94 -20.91 20.01
C MET A 1 35.87 -20.43 20.99
N ASN A 2 35.28 -19.24 20.81
CA ASN A 2 34.52 -18.54 21.85
C ASN A 2 33.01 -18.55 21.54
N PHE A 3 32.28 -19.47 22.15
CA PHE A 3 30.86 -19.77 21.90
C PHE A 3 29.93 -18.56 22.07
N LYS A 4 30.22 -17.66 23.02
CA LYS A 4 29.45 -16.42 23.23
C LYS A 4 29.47 -15.48 22.02
N LYS A 5 30.58 -15.40 21.28
CA LYS A 5 30.67 -14.56 20.08
C LYS A 5 29.81 -15.11 18.94
N TRP A 6 29.69 -16.43 18.82
CA TRP A 6 28.86 -17.09 17.81
C TRP A 6 27.36 -16.90 18.06
N VAL A 7 26.94 -17.02 19.34
CA VAL A 7 25.54 -16.79 19.72
C VAL A 7 25.13 -15.33 19.48
N GLY A 8 25.99 -14.37 19.79
CA GLY A 8 25.73 -12.94 19.52
C GLY A 8 25.54 -12.66 18.03
N PHE A 9 26.45 -13.13 17.18
CA PHE A 9 26.37 -12.94 15.73
C PHE A 9 25.11 -13.58 15.11
N TYR A 10 24.72 -14.75 15.60
CA TYR A 10 23.51 -15.43 15.14
C TYR A 10 22.24 -14.67 15.54
N LEU A 11 22.15 -14.19 16.79
CA LEU A 11 21.01 -13.40 17.26
C LEU A 11 20.85 -12.09 16.48
N GLU A 12 21.94 -11.36 16.24
CA GLU A 12 21.91 -10.12 15.44
C GLU A 12 21.43 -10.40 14.02
N SER A 13 21.92 -11.48 13.41
CA SER A 13 21.52 -11.86 12.05
C SER A 13 20.02 -12.22 11.97
N VAL A 14 19.50 -12.97 12.95
CA VAL A 14 18.08 -13.34 13.01
C VAL A 14 17.19 -12.11 13.26
N ILE A 15 17.60 -11.20 14.15
CA ILE A 15 16.86 -9.96 14.43
C ILE A 15 16.81 -9.07 13.19
N ILE A 16 17.91 -8.92 12.45
CA ILE A 16 17.95 -8.14 11.20
C ILE A 16 17.02 -8.74 10.16
N VAL A 17 17.00 -10.07 10.00
CA VAL A 17 16.09 -10.75 9.06
C VAL A 17 14.63 -10.54 9.45
N LEU A 18 14.29 -10.70 10.74
CA LEU A 18 12.93 -10.49 11.25
C LEU A 18 12.49 -9.03 11.12
N LEU A 19 13.36 -8.06 11.44
CA LEU A 19 13.08 -6.64 11.27
C LEU A 19 12.91 -6.27 9.80
N THR A 20 13.75 -6.81 8.91
CA THR A 20 13.63 -6.56 7.46
C THR A 20 12.32 -7.12 6.91
N PHE A 21 11.92 -8.30 7.37
CA PHE A 21 10.64 -8.91 6.99
C PHE A 21 9.45 -8.10 7.52
N TYR A 22 9.50 -7.69 8.79
CA TYR A 22 8.47 -6.87 9.42
C TYR A 22 8.30 -5.51 8.73
N ILE A 23 9.41 -4.81 8.43
CA ILE A 23 9.40 -3.52 7.74
C ILE A 23 8.85 -3.65 6.29
N ARG A 24 9.09 -4.77 5.60
CA ARG A 24 8.49 -5.02 4.28
C ARG A 24 6.99 -5.28 4.34
N SER A 25 6.48 -5.83 5.44
CA SER A 25 5.05 -6.14 5.60
C SER A 25 4.17 -4.89 5.74
N THR A 26 4.69 -3.79 6.28
CA THR A 26 3.91 -2.56 6.50
C THR A 26 3.64 -1.74 5.22
N ALA A 27 4.23 -2.14 4.08
CA ALA A 27 4.00 -1.48 2.80
C ALA A 27 2.63 -1.80 2.16
N MET A 28 1.86 -2.75 2.72
CA MET A 28 0.53 -3.13 2.22
C MET A 28 -0.62 -2.54 3.05
N ASN A 29 -0.39 -1.41 3.74
CA ASN A 29 -1.47 -0.74 4.44
C ASN A 29 -2.49 -0.22 3.42
N PRO A 30 -3.80 -0.44 3.67
CA PRO A 30 -4.83 0.06 2.78
C PRO A 30 -4.79 1.59 2.72
N ILE A 31 -4.94 2.15 1.52
CA ILE A 31 -4.94 3.60 1.29
C ILE A 31 -6.33 4.00 0.82
N GLU A 32 -6.93 4.98 1.50
CA GLU A 32 -8.21 5.57 1.09
C GLU A 32 -8.00 6.69 0.08
N TYR A 33 -8.81 6.65 -0.96
CA TYR A 33 -8.89 7.64 -2.03
C TYR A 33 -10.33 8.12 -2.21
N ILE A 34 -10.48 9.36 -2.65
CA ILE A 34 -11.75 9.94 -3.09
C ILE A 34 -11.66 10.19 -4.59
N VAL A 35 -12.66 9.76 -5.35
CA VAL A 35 -12.77 10.07 -6.77
C VAL A 35 -13.14 11.54 -6.91
N LYS A 36 -12.23 12.37 -7.38
CA LYS A 36 -12.46 13.82 -7.56
C LYS A 36 -13.19 14.11 -8.87
N GLN A 37 -12.77 13.46 -9.95
CA GLN A 37 -13.30 13.70 -11.29
C GLN A 37 -13.04 12.49 -12.20
N ILE A 38 -13.95 12.22 -13.13
CA ILE A 38 -13.81 11.21 -14.19
C ILE A 38 -13.76 11.92 -15.55
N ASN A 39 -12.63 11.81 -16.23
CA ASN A 39 -12.35 12.39 -17.54
C ASN A 39 -12.37 11.30 -18.62
N GLY A 40 -13.52 10.66 -18.83
CA GLY A 40 -13.66 9.56 -19.79
C GLY A 40 -12.98 8.28 -19.28
N ASP A 41 -11.86 7.89 -19.91
CA ASP A 41 -11.14 6.64 -19.57
C ASP A 41 -10.28 6.74 -18.30
N TYR A 42 -10.17 7.93 -17.70
CA TYR A 42 -9.33 8.18 -16.53
C TYR A 42 -10.11 8.84 -15.39
N ALA A 43 -9.82 8.43 -14.15
CA ALA A 43 -10.30 9.05 -12.93
C ALA A 43 -9.15 9.72 -12.17
N VAL A 44 -9.43 10.87 -11.57
CA VAL A 44 -8.52 11.56 -10.65
C VAL A 44 -8.90 11.15 -9.23
N LEU A 45 -8.00 10.43 -8.57
CA LEU A 45 -8.14 9.98 -7.19
C LEU A 45 -7.34 10.89 -6.27
N VAL A 46 -7.92 11.28 -5.14
CA VAL A 46 -7.26 12.13 -4.15
C VAL A 46 -7.12 11.37 -2.85
N SER A 47 -5.89 11.21 -2.36
CA SER A 47 -5.65 10.57 -1.07
C SER A 47 -6.04 11.51 0.08
N ALA A 48 -6.19 10.97 1.30
CA ALA A 48 -6.37 11.79 2.50
C ALA A 48 -5.26 12.84 2.74
N GLN A 49 -4.09 12.67 2.11
CA GLN A 49 -2.95 13.59 2.17
C GLN A 49 -3.02 14.69 1.10
N GLY A 50 -4.04 14.69 0.25
CA GLY A 50 -4.20 15.64 -0.85
C GLY A 50 -3.35 15.32 -2.08
N ILE A 51 -2.83 14.10 -2.19
CA ILE A 51 -2.06 13.67 -3.36
C ILE A 51 -3.04 13.21 -4.45
N GLU A 52 -2.94 13.81 -5.62
CA GLU A 52 -3.76 13.46 -6.79
C GLU A 52 -3.07 12.38 -7.63
N ASN A 53 -3.80 11.32 -7.96
CA ASN A 53 -3.36 10.20 -8.79
C ASN A 53 -4.36 9.98 -9.92
N THR A 54 -3.87 10.00 -11.17
CA THR A 54 -4.69 9.68 -12.32
C THR A 54 -4.63 8.17 -12.59
N VAL A 55 -5.79 7.51 -12.53
CA VAL A 55 -5.91 6.05 -12.68
C VAL A 55 -6.87 5.75 -13.83
N ALA A 56 -6.57 4.74 -14.64
CA ALA A 56 -7.45 4.31 -15.71
C ALA A 56 -8.73 3.66 -15.12
N MET A 57 -9.90 4.04 -15.64
CA MET A 57 -11.19 3.48 -15.25
C MET A 57 -11.26 1.95 -15.41
N ALA A 58 -10.49 1.39 -16.34
CA ALA A 58 -10.38 -0.05 -16.55
C ALA A 58 -9.81 -0.83 -15.35
N LEU A 59 -9.12 -0.14 -14.43
CA LEU A 59 -8.57 -0.73 -13.19
C LEU A 59 -9.49 -0.54 -11.99
N LEU A 60 -10.56 0.25 -12.15
CA LEU A 60 -11.49 0.58 -11.08
C LEU A 60 -12.74 -0.31 -11.20
N PRO A 61 -13.48 -0.51 -10.10
CA PRO A 61 -14.78 -1.15 -10.15
C PRO A 61 -15.71 -0.41 -11.13
N PRO A 62 -16.57 -1.12 -11.89
CA PRO A 62 -17.46 -0.50 -12.87
C PRO A 62 -18.52 0.42 -12.25
N GLU A 63 -18.76 0.29 -10.94
CA GLU A 63 -19.69 1.12 -10.17
C GLU A 63 -19.04 2.41 -9.65
N THR A 64 -17.77 2.67 -10.00
CA THR A 64 -17.04 3.87 -9.54
C THR A 64 -17.62 5.13 -10.18
N ASP A 65 -17.99 6.10 -9.35
CA ASP A 65 -18.49 7.42 -9.76
C ASP A 65 -17.75 8.56 -9.02
N GLU A 66 -17.97 9.80 -9.45
CA GLU A 66 -17.38 10.98 -8.83
C GLU A 66 -17.87 11.15 -7.39
N GLY A 67 -16.98 11.52 -6.48
CA GLY A 67 -17.25 11.67 -5.05
C GLY A 67 -17.25 10.36 -4.24
N MET A 68 -17.13 9.20 -4.89
CA MET A 68 -17.04 7.92 -4.20
C MET A 68 -15.69 7.72 -3.50
N ARG A 69 -15.69 6.84 -2.49
CA ARG A 69 -14.49 6.45 -1.76
C ARG A 69 -14.01 5.09 -2.25
N LEU A 70 -12.72 5.01 -2.50
CA LEU A 70 -12.04 3.79 -2.93
C LEU A 70 -10.97 3.41 -1.91
N LEU A 71 -10.93 2.13 -1.57
CA LEU A 71 -9.86 1.51 -0.82
C LEU A 71 -8.87 0.88 -1.79
N TRP A 72 -7.63 1.33 -1.78
CA TRP A 72 -6.55 0.65 -2.47
C TRP A 72 -5.87 -0.33 -1.52
N GLN A 73 -5.98 -1.62 -1.82
CA GLN A 73 -5.33 -2.68 -1.05
C GLN A 73 -4.95 -3.83 -1.97
N ASN A 74 -3.77 -4.44 -1.77
CA ASN A 74 -3.31 -5.60 -2.55
C ASN A 74 -3.35 -5.40 -4.08
N PHE A 75 -3.03 -4.20 -4.56
CA PHE A 75 -3.10 -3.83 -5.99
C PHE A 75 -4.52 -3.83 -6.59
N GLU A 76 -5.56 -3.83 -5.75
CA GLU A 76 -6.96 -3.77 -6.16
C GLU A 76 -7.64 -2.54 -5.53
N TYR A 77 -8.62 -1.98 -6.25
CA TYR A 77 -9.48 -0.91 -5.76
C TYR A 77 -10.85 -1.47 -5.40
N THR A 78 -11.33 -1.18 -4.20
CA THR A 78 -12.66 -1.59 -3.71
C THR A 78 -13.47 -0.36 -3.30
N ILE A 79 -14.77 -0.34 -3.60
CA ILE A 79 -15.67 0.73 -3.14
C ILE A 79 -15.99 0.52 -1.66
N VAL A 80 -15.96 1.60 -0.88
CA VAL A 80 -16.24 1.63 0.57
C VAL A 80 -17.55 2.34 0.86
#